data_AF-A0A2N1PY02-F1
#
_entry.id   AF-A0A2N1PY02-F1
#
_cell.length_a   1.000
_cell.length_b   1.000
_cell.length_c   1.000
_cell.angle_alpha   90.00
_cell.angle_beta   90.00
_cell.angle_gamma   90.00
#
_symmetry.space_group_name_H-M   'P 1'
#
loop_
_entity.id
_entity.type
_entity.pdbx_description
1 polymer ?
#
loop_
_entity_poly.entity_id
_entity_poly.type
_entity_poly.pdbx_seq_one_letter_code
_entity_poly.pdbx_strand_id
1 'polypeptide(L)'
;MARVQQNKSNSKKPNNKAPQKEVAKKQDLAKQSPKREPSKNEILFFRLGLSIVVLTIITVAIIFTIQFFMNENEEVGPFDDYQHLTGSDLQNLTFNDGFGSYGDFTYFSDLEDYEEMYEAIMSNAYIYIYFYKSSELNTEVEELIKSLDLDGKAFFFIDLDLYGEAIFANQTIAHLNLDQARTHMLLTFDVDGDNPQTFRVDYVTSQIKITLNNLK
;
A
#
# COMPACT_ATOMS: atom_id res chain seq x y z
N MET A 1 -6.95 -75.12 -91.04
CA MET A 1 -5.64 -74.52 -90.72
C MET A 1 -5.40 -73.32 -91.63
N ALA A 2 -4.63 -72.34 -91.15
CA ALA A 2 -4.27 -71.02 -91.71
C ALA A 2 -5.33 -69.91 -91.51
N ARG A 3 -5.22 -68.99 -90.52
CA ARG A 3 -4.23 -67.90 -90.28
C ARG A 3 -4.22 -66.90 -91.46
N VAL A 4 -4.22 -65.56 -91.35
CA VAL A 4 -3.85 -64.61 -90.29
C VAL A 4 -3.93 -63.18 -90.89
N GLN A 5 -4.31 -62.15 -90.09
CA GLN A 5 -3.85 -60.72 -90.11
C GLN A 5 -3.99 -59.87 -91.41
N GLN A 6 -4.00 -58.53 -91.47
CA GLN A 6 -3.89 -57.39 -90.54
C GLN A 6 -4.25 -56.09 -91.31
N ASN A 7 -4.73 -55.07 -90.57
CA ASN A 7 -4.46 -53.62 -90.62
C ASN A 7 -4.32 -52.82 -91.93
N LYS A 8 -5.05 -51.68 -92.00
CA LYS A 8 -4.57 -50.26 -91.98
C LYS A 8 -5.63 -49.32 -92.60
N SER A 9 -6.28 -48.48 -91.79
CA SER A 9 -6.06 -47.01 -91.69
C SER A 9 -6.22 -46.19 -92.99
N ASN A 10 -7.26 -45.34 -93.10
CA ASN A 10 -7.06 -43.89 -93.10
C ASN A 10 -8.38 -43.09 -93.14
N SER A 11 -8.32 -41.95 -92.45
CA SER A 11 -9.37 -40.97 -92.17
C SER A 11 -9.53 -39.90 -93.27
N LYS A 12 -10.75 -39.33 -93.38
CA LYS A 12 -11.13 -37.87 -93.33
C LYS A 12 -12.57 -37.71 -93.87
N LYS A 13 -13.60 -37.44 -93.04
CA LYS A 13 -14.17 -36.13 -92.58
C LYS A 13 -14.76 -35.26 -93.71
N PRO A 14 -15.72 -34.34 -93.45
CA PRO A 14 -16.68 -34.21 -92.33
C PRO A 14 -18.12 -33.81 -92.78
N ASN A 15 -19.14 -33.87 -91.92
CA ASN A 15 -20.01 -32.69 -91.73
C ASN A 15 -20.78 -32.69 -90.39
N ASN A 16 -20.95 -31.49 -89.87
CA ASN A 16 -21.38 -31.09 -88.53
C ASN A 16 -22.86 -31.39 -88.22
N LYS A 17 -23.13 -31.90 -87.01
CA LYS A 17 -24.17 -31.36 -86.10
C LYS A 17 -23.68 -31.51 -84.65
N ALA A 18 -23.59 -30.39 -83.94
CA ALA A 18 -23.13 -30.33 -82.55
C ALA A 18 -24.23 -30.78 -81.57
N PRO A 19 -23.91 -31.52 -80.49
CA PRO A 19 -24.85 -31.81 -79.42
C PRO A 19 -24.82 -30.71 -78.35
N GLN A 20 -25.99 -30.18 -77.99
CA GLN A 20 -26.17 -29.36 -76.79
C GLN A 20 -25.97 -30.25 -75.55
N LYS A 21 -24.93 -29.97 -74.77
CA LYS A 21 -24.78 -30.51 -73.41
C LYS A 21 -25.53 -29.60 -72.44
N GLU A 22 -26.39 -30.21 -71.64
CA GLU A 22 -26.98 -29.61 -70.44
C GLU A 22 -25.89 -28.99 -69.56
N VAL A 23 -26.08 -27.71 -69.23
CA VAL A 23 -25.24 -26.96 -68.30
C VAL A 23 -25.66 -27.38 -66.89
N ALA A 24 -24.82 -28.17 -66.22
CA ALA A 24 -24.95 -28.45 -64.81
C ALA A 24 -24.91 -27.13 -64.01
N LYS A 25 -25.99 -26.83 -63.27
CA LYS A 25 -26.03 -25.77 -62.26
C LYS A 25 -24.91 -26.01 -61.26
N LYS A 26 -23.94 -25.08 -61.19
CA LYS A 26 -23.04 -24.98 -60.04
C LYS A 26 -23.88 -24.58 -58.83
N GLN A 27 -24.05 -25.52 -57.93
CA GLN A 27 -24.55 -25.27 -56.59
C GLN A 27 -23.34 -24.73 -55.79
N ASP A 28 -23.36 -23.45 -55.45
CA ASP A 28 -22.41 -22.88 -54.47
C ASP A 28 -22.69 -23.54 -53.12
N LEU A 29 -22.00 -24.65 -52.86
CA LEU A 29 -21.84 -25.18 -51.53
C LEU A 29 -20.81 -24.29 -50.82
N ALA A 30 -21.30 -23.25 -50.14
CA ALA A 30 -20.54 -22.65 -49.05
C ALA A 30 -20.16 -23.80 -48.11
N LYS A 31 -18.87 -24.18 -48.11
CA LYS A 31 -18.32 -25.12 -47.14
C LYS A 31 -18.46 -24.48 -45.76
N GLN A 32 -19.56 -24.79 -45.06
CA GLN A 32 -19.61 -24.62 -43.62
C GLN A 32 -18.55 -25.54 -43.04
N SER A 33 -17.52 -24.94 -42.44
CA SER A 33 -16.54 -25.64 -41.63
C SER A 33 -17.28 -26.52 -40.61
N PRO A 34 -16.95 -27.82 -40.47
CA PRO A 34 -17.63 -28.66 -39.51
C PRO A 34 -17.45 -28.09 -38.11
N LYS A 35 -18.56 -27.98 -37.36
CA LYS A 35 -18.56 -27.58 -35.96
C LYS A 35 -17.73 -28.62 -35.19
N ARG A 36 -16.48 -28.28 -34.87
CA ARG A 36 -15.54 -29.19 -34.22
C ARG A 36 -16.01 -29.44 -32.80
N GLU A 37 -16.36 -30.68 -32.49
CA GLU A 37 -16.65 -31.08 -31.11
C GLU A 37 -15.35 -31.12 -30.30
N PRO A 38 -15.35 -30.60 -29.06
CA PRO A 38 -14.17 -30.61 -28.22
C PRO A 38 -13.74 -32.04 -27.88
N SER A 39 -12.44 -32.29 -27.95
CA SER A 39 -11.87 -33.59 -27.63
C SER A 39 -11.99 -33.90 -26.14
N LYS A 40 -11.95 -35.19 -25.78
CA LYS A 40 -12.00 -35.63 -24.37
C LYS A 40 -10.94 -34.95 -23.50
N ASN A 41 -9.76 -34.68 -24.07
CA ASN A 41 -8.67 -34.00 -23.36
C ASN A 41 -8.97 -32.51 -23.18
N GLU A 42 -9.50 -31.83 -24.20
CA GLU A 42 -9.90 -30.42 -24.11
C GLU A 42 -11.00 -30.21 -23.07
N ILE A 43 -11.97 -31.14 -22.97
CA ILE A 43 -13.01 -31.11 -21.92
C ILE A 43 -12.41 -31.29 -20.53
N LEU A 44 -11.40 -32.15 -20.39
CA LEU A 44 -10.71 -32.40 -19.13
C LEU A 44 -9.89 -31.18 -18.69
N PHE A 45 -9.16 -30.55 -19.61
CA PHE A 45 -8.44 -29.31 -19.35
C PHE A 45 -9.39 -28.15 -19.02
N PHE A 46 -10.54 -28.07 -19.68
CA PHE A 46 -11.55 -27.05 -19.37
C PHE A 46 -12.11 -27.22 -17.95
N ARG A 47 -12.41 -28.45 -17.54
CA ARG A 47 -12.87 -28.74 -16.16
C ARG A 47 -11.80 -28.44 -15.12
N LEU A 48 -10.54 -28.81 -15.40
CA LEU A 48 -9.43 -28.54 -14.50
C LEU A 48 -9.18 -27.03 -14.34
N GLY A 49 -9.19 -26.29 -15.46
CA GLY A 49 -9.08 -24.83 -15.45
C GLY A 49 -10.22 -24.18 -14.67
N LEU A 50 -11.46 -24.63 -14.89
CA LEU A 50 -12.62 -24.13 -14.14
C LEU A 50 -12.49 -24.41 -12.63
N SER A 51 -12.02 -25.60 -12.24
CA SER A 51 -11.80 -25.93 -10.83
C SER A 51 -10.76 -25.03 -10.18
N ILE A 52 -9.67 -24.68 -10.87
CA ILE A 52 -8.65 -23.76 -10.36
C ILE A 52 -9.22 -22.35 -10.19
N VAL A 53 -10.03 -21.88 -11.16
CA VAL A 53 -10.70 -20.57 -11.07
C VAL A 53 -11.68 -20.53 -9.89
N VAL A 54 -12.49 -21.57 -9.68
CA VAL A 54 -13.39 -21.63 -8.52
C VAL A 54 -12.62 -21.66 -7.21
N LEU A 55 -11.53 -22.42 -7.14
CA LEU A 55 -10.72 -22.53 -5.94
C LEU A 55 -10.08 -21.18 -5.58
N THR A 56 -9.55 -20.46 -6.57
CA THR A 56 -8.97 -19.13 -6.37
C THR A 56 -10.00 -18.11 -5.88
N ILE A 57 -11.21 -18.12 -6.43
CA ILE A 57 -12.30 -17.24 -5.94
C ILE A 57 -12.63 -17.54 -4.47
N ILE A 58 -12.71 -18.82 -4.10
CA ILE A 58 -12.96 -19.22 -2.71
C ILE A 58 -11.85 -18.73 -1.79
N THR A 59 -10.58 -18.91 -2.18
CA THR A 59 -9.44 -18.46 -1.36
C THR A 59 -9.45 -16.95 -1.18
N VAL A 60 -9.71 -16.19 -2.24
CA VAL A 60 -9.82 -14.72 -2.18
C VAL A 60 -10.97 -14.30 -1.26
N ALA A 61 -12.13 -14.94 -1.37
CA ALA A 61 -13.27 -14.66 -0.49
C ALA A 61 -12.96 -14.94 0.99
N ILE A 62 -12.24 -16.02 1.29
CA ILE A 62 -11.80 -16.33 2.66
C ILE A 62 -10.84 -15.25 3.17
N ILE A 63 -9.85 -14.83 2.36
CA ILE A 63 -8.91 -13.76 2.74
C ILE A 63 -9.66 -12.47 3.06
N PHE A 64 -10.58 -12.05 2.18
CA PHE A 64 -11.39 -10.86 2.41
C PHE A 64 -12.28 -10.98 3.65
N THR A 65 -12.84 -12.16 3.92
CA THR A 65 -13.65 -12.39 5.12
C THR A 65 -12.80 -12.31 6.38
N ILE A 66 -11.60 -12.89 6.38
CA ILE A 66 -10.67 -12.79 7.51
C ILE A 66 -10.25 -11.34 7.72
N GLN A 67 -9.86 -10.63 6.66
CA GLN A 67 -9.51 -9.20 6.76
C GLN A 67 -10.68 -8.36 7.28
N PHE A 68 -11.90 -8.62 6.81
CA PHE A 68 -13.09 -7.91 7.26
C PHE A 68 -13.32 -8.07 8.77
N PHE A 69 -13.25 -9.30 9.29
CA PHE A 69 -13.44 -9.54 10.74
C PHE A 69 -12.21 -9.25 11.60
N MET A 70 -10.99 -9.25 11.04
CA MET A 70 -9.78 -8.82 11.76
C MET A 70 -9.72 -7.30 11.90
N ASN A 71 -10.23 -6.54 10.92
CA ASN A 71 -10.21 -5.08 10.95
C ASN A 71 -11.44 -4.46 11.66
N GLU A 72 -12.51 -5.22 11.91
CA GLU A 72 -13.72 -4.71 12.60
C GLU A 72 -13.53 -4.37 14.09
N ASN A 73 -12.36 -4.68 14.68
CA ASN A 73 -12.06 -4.41 16.11
C ASN A 73 -10.83 -3.54 16.32
N GLU A 74 -10.26 -2.92 15.29
CA GLU A 74 -9.38 -1.77 15.51
C GLU A 74 -10.27 -0.61 15.94
N GLU A 75 -10.48 -0.46 17.25
CA GLU A 75 -10.82 0.84 17.82
C GLU A 75 -9.79 1.82 17.26
N VAL A 76 -10.22 2.73 16.39
CA VAL A 76 -9.38 3.81 15.88
C VAL A 76 -8.84 4.53 17.11
N GLY A 77 -7.54 4.37 17.35
CA GLY A 77 -6.86 4.99 18.44
C GLY A 77 -6.98 6.50 18.36
N PRO A 78 -6.84 7.18 19.50
CA PRO A 78 -7.19 8.59 19.65
C PRO A 78 -6.47 9.53 18.67
N PHE A 79 -5.27 9.12 18.23
CA PHE A 79 -4.41 9.87 17.33
C PHE A 79 -3.93 9.04 16.12
N ASP A 80 -4.57 7.92 15.78
CA ASP A 80 -4.08 6.99 14.73
C ASP A 80 -3.92 7.66 13.35
N ASP A 81 -4.69 8.71 13.07
CA ASP A 81 -4.60 9.50 11.84
C ASP A 81 -3.41 10.49 11.83
N TYR A 82 -2.62 10.56 12.90
CA TYR A 82 -1.49 11.49 13.03
C TYR A 82 -0.14 10.76 12.95
N GLN A 83 0.90 11.51 12.59
CA GLN A 83 2.26 10.99 12.52
C GLN A 83 2.79 10.63 13.91
N HIS A 84 3.16 9.36 14.06
CA HIS A 84 3.75 8.82 15.28
C HIS A 84 5.27 8.66 15.15
N LEU A 85 5.96 8.84 16.28
CA LEU A 85 7.39 8.59 16.41
C LEU A 85 7.64 7.29 17.19
N THR A 86 8.71 6.62 16.81
CA THR A 86 9.30 5.55 17.60
C THR A 86 10.34 6.13 18.57
N GLY A 87 10.82 5.30 19.51
CA GLY A 87 11.94 5.67 20.38
C GLY A 87 13.25 5.94 19.61
N SER A 88 13.42 5.36 18.42
CA SER A 88 14.58 5.61 17.56
C SER A 88 14.50 7.00 16.94
N ASP A 89 13.31 7.40 16.47
CA ASP A 89 13.10 8.72 15.87
C ASP A 89 13.31 9.81 16.91
N LEU A 90 12.77 9.61 18.13
CA LEU A 90 12.99 10.52 19.25
C LEU A 90 14.48 10.66 19.57
N GLN A 91 15.24 9.56 19.57
CA GLN A 91 16.69 9.61 19.80
C GLN A 91 17.41 10.48 18.76
N ASN A 92 17.07 10.35 17.48
CA ASN A 92 17.72 11.13 16.43
C ASN A 92 17.25 12.59 16.43
N LEU A 93 16.01 12.85 16.82
CA LEU A 93 15.48 14.22 16.99
C LEU A 93 16.10 14.97 18.16
N THR A 94 16.48 14.26 19.22
CA THR A 94 16.93 14.88 20.46
C THR A 94 18.26 14.29 20.93
N PHE A 95 19.21 14.02 20.05
CA PHE A 95 20.51 13.48 20.45
C PHE A 95 21.21 14.39 21.48
N ASN A 96 21.96 13.82 22.41
CA ASN A 96 22.74 14.59 23.38
C ASN A 96 24.14 13.98 23.56
N ASP A 97 25.18 14.80 23.43
CA ASP A 97 26.59 14.38 23.48
C ASP A 97 27.28 14.70 24.82
N GLY A 98 26.53 15.23 25.79
CA GLY A 98 27.03 15.71 27.08
C GLY A 98 27.46 17.17 27.10
N PHE A 99 27.56 17.84 25.94
CA PHE A 99 27.81 19.28 25.80
C PHE A 99 26.55 20.04 25.39
N GLY A 100 25.56 19.34 24.83
CA GLY A 100 24.28 19.92 24.44
C GLY A 100 23.33 18.91 23.83
N SER A 101 22.09 19.35 23.58
CA SER A 101 21.13 18.61 22.77
C SER A 101 21.17 19.09 21.32
N TYR A 102 21.01 18.15 20.39
CA TYR A 102 21.11 18.35 18.94
C TYR A 102 20.17 17.38 18.23
N GLY A 103 19.48 17.85 17.20
CA GLY A 103 18.75 16.97 16.28
C GLY A 103 19.60 16.60 15.06
N ASP A 104 19.66 15.32 14.71
CA ASP A 104 20.11 14.86 13.41
C ASP A 104 18.90 14.69 12.48
N PHE A 105 18.49 15.79 11.84
CA PHE A 105 17.34 15.78 10.94
C PHE A 105 17.64 15.11 9.60
N THR A 106 18.92 14.93 9.26
CA THR A 106 19.32 14.26 8.01
C THR A 106 19.02 12.76 8.05
N TYR A 107 18.90 12.18 9.24
CA TYR A 107 18.41 10.81 9.42
C TYR A 107 17.08 10.55 8.69
N PHE A 108 16.20 11.54 8.62
CA PHE A 108 14.86 11.38 8.04
C PHE A 108 14.80 11.62 6.52
N SER A 109 15.85 12.17 5.89
CA SER A 109 15.78 12.55 4.47
C SER A 109 15.78 11.35 3.51
N ASP A 110 16.36 10.23 3.95
CA ASP A 110 16.62 9.06 3.11
C ASP A 110 15.74 7.86 3.48
N LEU A 111 14.78 8.04 4.40
CA LEU A 111 13.86 7.00 4.85
C LEU A 111 12.55 7.08 4.06
N GLU A 112 12.14 5.93 3.51
CA GLU A 112 10.83 5.76 2.89
C GLU A 112 9.74 6.00 3.95
N ASP A 113 8.68 6.71 3.59
CA ASP A 113 7.54 7.11 4.43
C ASP A 113 7.84 8.24 5.45
N TYR A 114 9.02 8.86 5.39
CA TYR A 114 9.40 9.99 6.27
C TYR A 114 9.47 11.33 5.55
N GLU A 115 9.11 11.40 4.27
CA GLU A 115 9.24 12.61 3.45
C GLU A 115 8.44 13.79 4.02
N GLU A 116 7.19 13.56 4.39
CA GLU A 116 6.31 14.59 5.00
C GLU A 116 6.85 15.03 6.37
N MET A 117 7.36 14.08 7.16
CA MET A 117 7.94 14.36 8.47
C MET A 117 9.20 15.21 8.34
N TYR A 118 10.08 14.87 7.41
CA TYR A 118 11.29 15.62 7.12
C TYR A 118 10.97 17.03 6.65
N GLU A 119 10.00 17.19 5.74
CA GLU A 119 9.54 18.50 5.29
C GLU A 119 8.99 19.35 6.45
N ALA A 120 8.16 18.76 7.32
CA ALA A 120 7.62 19.44 8.50
C ALA A 120 8.74 19.87 9.45
N ILE A 121 9.69 18.99 9.77
CA ILE A 121 10.84 19.31 10.63
C ILE A 121 11.65 20.48 10.06
N MET A 122 11.99 20.43 8.77
CA MET A 122 12.84 21.43 8.14
C MET A 122 12.15 22.80 7.95
N SER A 123 10.81 22.83 8.01
CA SER A 123 10.00 24.03 7.80
C SER A 123 9.57 24.73 9.10
N ASN A 124 9.86 24.14 10.26
CA ASN A 124 9.39 24.65 11.55
C ASN A 124 10.57 24.90 12.52
N ALA A 125 10.55 26.06 13.17
CA ALA A 125 11.52 26.41 14.22
C ALA A 125 11.35 25.58 15.51
N TYR A 126 10.16 25.00 15.71
CA TYR A 126 9.83 24.20 16.88
C TYR A 126 9.26 22.85 16.46
N ILE A 127 9.69 21.80 17.15
CA ILE A 127 9.14 20.45 17.04
C ILE A 127 8.39 20.13 18.35
N TYR A 128 7.16 19.69 18.21
CA TYR A 128 6.29 19.31 19.32
C TYR A 128 6.11 17.79 19.33
N ILE A 129 6.31 17.17 20.49
CA ILE A 129 6.11 15.73 20.66
C ILE A 129 5.17 15.51 21.84
N TYR A 130 3.97 15.03 21.56
CA TYR A 130 2.98 14.72 22.57
C TYR A 130 3.05 13.24 22.95
N PHE A 131 3.47 12.99 24.18
CA PHE A 131 3.45 11.67 24.79
C PHE A 131 2.09 11.47 25.45
N TYR A 132 1.44 10.34 25.20
CA TYR A 132 0.14 10.02 25.79
C TYR A 132 0.04 8.52 26.07
N LYS A 133 -0.79 8.12 27.02
CA LYS A 133 -1.22 6.72 27.19
C LYS A 133 -2.57 6.53 26.53
N SER A 134 -2.68 5.65 25.54
CA SER A 134 -3.96 5.35 24.88
C SER A 134 -5.01 4.79 25.86
N SER A 135 -4.59 4.09 26.91
CA SER A 135 -5.45 3.55 27.97
C SER A 135 -5.91 4.58 29.01
N GLU A 136 -5.23 5.73 29.12
CA GLU A 136 -5.53 6.77 30.13
C GLU A 136 -5.38 8.18 29.54
N LEU A 137 -6.24 8.50 28.58
CA LEU A 137 -6.23 9.78 27.87
C LEU A 137 -6.68 10.95 28.74
N ASN A 138 -6.06 12.11 28.49
CA ASN A 138 -6.59 13.38 28.94
C ASN A 138 -7.47 13.98 27.86
N THR A 139 -8.79 13.84 28.03
CA THR A 139 -9.79 14.24 27.04
C THR A 139 -9.75 15.74 26.72
N GLU A 140 -9.43 16.60 27.69
CA GLU A 140 -9.34 18.06 27.44
C GLU A 140 -8.18 18.42 26.51
N VAL A 141 -7.04 17.73 26.64
CA VAL A 141 -5.89 17.95 25.76
C VAL A 141 -6.15 17.34 24.39
N GLU A 142 -6.74 16.15 24.34
CA GLU A 142 -7.13 15.49 23.09
C GLU A 142 -8.08 16.35 22.26
N GLU A 143 -9.18 16.84 22.85
CA GLU A 143 -10.13 17.73 22.18
C GLU A 143 -9.44 19.01 21.67
N LEU A 144 -8.51 19.55 22.45
CA LEU A 144 -7.76 20.74 22.04
C LEU A 144 -6.88 20.42 20.83
N ILE A 145 -6.09 19.34 20.86
CA ILE A 145 -5.24 18.91 19.75
C ILE A 145 -6.07 18.69 18.49
N LYS A 146 -7.19 17.96 18.58
CA LYS A 146 -8.10 17.69 17.46
C LYS A 146 -8.76 18.95 16.89
N SER A 147 -8.76 20.06 17.64
CA SER A 147 -9.25 21.36 17.17
C SER A 147 -8.20 22.22 16.48
N LEU A 148 -6.91 21.82 16.54
CA LEU A 148 -5.82 22.53 15.90
C LEU A 148 -5.72 22.12 14.43
N ASP A 149 -5.32 23.07 13.60
CA ASP A 149 -4.81 22.76 12.26
C ASP A 149 -3.32 22.42 12.39
N LEU A 150 -3.00 21.13 12.27
CA LEU A 150 -1.63 20.63 12.37
C LEU A 150 -0.95 20.46 11.01
N ASP A 151 -1.62 20.82 9.91
CA ASP A 151 -1.06 20.67 8.57
C ASP A 151 0.25 21.45 8.42
N GLY A 152 1.28 20.79 7.89
CA GLY A 152 2.64 21.31 7.75
C GLY A 152 3.37 21.66 9.07
N LYS A 153 2.82 21.34 10.24
CA LYS A 153 3.49 21.58 11.54
C LYS A 153 4.31 20.36 11.94
N ALA A 154 5.48 20.57 12.52
CA ALA A 154 6.26 19.51 13.16
C ALA A 154 5.64 19.12 14.52
N PHE A 155 4.49 18.44 14.47
CA PHE A 155 3.75 17.97 15.65
C PHE A 155 3.55 16.47 15.56
N PHE A 156 4.13 15.74 16.51
CA PHE A 156 4.20 14.29 16.49
C PHE A 156 3.71 13.66 17.78
N PHE A 157 3.39 12.37 17.69
CA PHE A 157 2.74 11.61 18.75
C PHE A 157 3.56 10.39 19.17
N ILE A 158 3.53 10.08 20.47
CA ILE A 158 4.12 8.86 21.02
C ILE A 158 3.11 8.22 21.98
N ASP A 159 2.66 7.02 21.65
CA ASP A 159 1.87 6.20 22.56
C ASP A 159 2.78 5.49 23.58
N LEU A 160 2.66 5.87 24.84
CA LEU A 160 3.38 5.33 25.98
C LEU A 160 2.92 3.93 26.37
N ASP A 161 1.72 3.49 25.98
CA ASP A 161 1.29 2.12 26.22
C ASP A 161 1.93 1.15 25.21
N LEU A 162 2.26 1.63 24.00
CA LEU A 162 2.98 0.86 22.99
C LEU A 162 4.50 0.93 23.15
N TYR A 163 5.03 2.13 23.36
CA TYR A 163 6.48 2.40 23.30
C TYR A 163 7.10 2.80 24.64
N GLY A 164 6.30 2.98 25.70
CA GLY A 164 6.77 3.55 26.96
C GLY A 164 7.91 2.75 27.60
N GLU A 165 7.82 1.42 27.66
CA GLU A 165 8.88 0.59 28.26
C GLU A 165 10.22 0.80 27.55
N ALA A 166 10.22 0.78 26.21
CA ALA A 166 11.42 1.00 25.41
C ALA A 166 11.98 2.43 25.58
N ILE A 167 11.09 3.43 25.64
CA ILE A 167 11.47 4.84 25.81
C ILE A 167 12.10 5.08 27.18
N PHE A 168 11.47 4.63 28.26
CA PHE A 168 11.96 4.87 29.62
C PHE A 168 13.23 4.08 29.95
N ALA A 169 13.48 2.95 29.27
CA ALA A 169 14.71 2.18 29.40
C ALA A 169 15.89 2.78 28.59
N ASN A 170 15.61 3.59 27.58
CA ASN A 170 16.62 4.05 26.63
C ASN A 170 17.50 5.18 27.22
N GLN A 171 18.77 4.85 27.47
CA GLN A 171 19.75 5.77 28.05
C GLN A 171 20.13 6.93 27.13
N THR A 172 19.96 6.79 25.80
CA THR A 172 20.32 7.85 24.84
C THR A 172 19.37 9.05 24.95
N ILE A 173 18.13 8.82 25.39
CA ILE A 173 17.10 9.85 25.57
C ILE A 173 16.83 10.19 27.05
N ALA A 174 17.58 9.61 27.98
CA ALA A 174 17.41 9.86 29.43
C ALA A 174 17.59 11.35 29.81
N HIS A 175 18.35 12.09 29.01
CA HIS A 175 18.55 13.53 29.19
C HIS A 175 17.25 14.35 29.05
N LEU A 176 16.23 13.82 28.36
CA LEU A 176 14.89 14.44 28.27
C LEU A 176 14.14 14.45 29.59
N ASN A 177 14.58 13.64 30.56
CA ASN A 177 13.99 13.55 31.90
C ASN A 177 12.47 13.25 31.87
N LEU A 178 12.04 12.38 30.95
CA LEU A 178 10.63 11.96 30.85
C LEU A 178 10.18 11.25 32.15
N ASP A 179 8.93 11.48 32.55
CA ASP A 179 8.38 10.96 33.81
C ASP A 179 7.42 9.79 33.53
N GLN A 180 7.88 8.57 33.84
CA GLN A 180 7.11 7.33 33.66
C GLN A 180 5.79 7.28 34.46
N ALA A 181 5.66 8.09 35.51
CA ALA A 181 4.44 8.15 36.31
C ALA A 181 3.35 9.00 35.65
N ARG A 182 3.68 9.74 34.58
CA ARG A 182 2.72 10.58 33.84
C ARG A 182 1.99 9.78 32.78
N THR A 183 0.77 10.23 32.51
CA THR A 183 -0.10 9.69 31.46
C THR A 183 -0.05 10.55 30.20
N HIS A 184 0.40 11.80 30.32
CA HIS A 184 0.76 12.63 29.18
C HIS A 184 1.90 13.60 29.49
N MET A 185 2.63 14.00 28.47
CA MET A 185 3.67 15.03 28.51
C MET A 185 3.75 15.72 27.14
N LEU A 186 4.18 16.97 27.10
CA LEU A 186 4.49 17.66 25.83
C LEU A 186 5.95 18.09 25.83
N LEU A 187 6.73 17.60 24.88
CA LEU A 187 8.08 18.09 24.61
C LEU A 187 8.00 19.17 23.52
N THR A 188 8.68 20.29 23.75
CA THR A 188 8.93 21.34 22.77
C THR A 188 10.43 21.42 22.54
N PHE A 189 10.87 21.14 21.32
CA PHE A 189 12.26 21.21 20.90
C PHE A 189 12.45 22.45 20.03
N ASP A 190 13.43 23.28 20.36
CA ASP A 190 13.78 24.49 19.62
C ASP A 190 14.90 24.17 18.62
N VAL A 191 14.53 24.08 17.35
CA VAL A 191 15.43 23.72 16.23
C VAL A 191 16.40 24.87 15.93
N ASP A 192 15.92 26.11 16.06
CA ASP A 192 16.67 27.33 15.76
C ASP A 192 17.40 27.89 16.98
N GLY A 193 17.30 27.23 18.14
CA GLY A 193 17.97 27.62 19.36
C GLY A 193 19.50 27.78 19.18
N ASP A 194 20.09 28.73 19.92
CA ASP A 194 21.55 28.92 19.97
C ASP A 194 22.26 27.57 20.18
N ASN A 195 23.28 27.23 19.40
CA ASN A 195 24.01 25.97 19.60
C ASN A 195 24.63 25.92 21.01
N PRO A 196 24.18 25.02 21.90
CA PRO A 196 23.34 23.85 21.64
C PRO A 196 21.81 24.07 21.71
N GLN A 197 21.08 23.39 20.81
CA GLN A 197 19.61 23.41 20.78
C GLN A 197 19.00 23.07 22.14
N THR A 198 17.85 23.66 22.41
CA THR A 198 17.19 23.56 23.72
C THR A 198 15.84 22.87 23.61
N PHE A 199 15.42 22.24 24.69
CA PHE A 199 14.10 21.64 24.77
C PHE A 199 13.47 21.93 26.13
N ARG A 200 12.15 21.83 26.18
CA ARG A 200 11.35 21.87 27.39
C ARG A 200 10.35 20.73 27.38
N VAL A 201 10.16 20.09 28.54
CA VAL A 201 9.08 19.13 28.75
C VAL A 201 8.07 19.72 29.73
N ASP A 202 6.83 19.84 29.26
CA ASP A 202 5.69 20.29 30.04
C ASP A 202 4.92 19.06 30.58
N TYR A 203 4.89 18.91 31.91
CA TYR A 203 4.20 17.78 32.60
C TYR A 203 2.82 18.17 33.15
N VAL A 204 2.49 19.47 33.13
CA VAL A 204 1.27 20.01 33.73
C VAL A 204 0.29 20.36 32.63
N THR A 205 -0.92 19.81 32.71
CA THR A 205 -1.99 19.97 31.71
C THR A 205 -2.27 21.43 31.37
N SER A 206 -2.27 22.34 32.35
CA SER A 206 -2.49 23.77 32.10
C SER A 206 -1.39 24.39 31.23
N GLN A 207 -0.13 24.01 31.45
CA GLN A 207 1.00 24.50 30.66
C GLN A 207 0.97 23.92 29.24
N ILE A 208 0.64 22.64 29.10
CA ILE A 208 0.43 21.98 27.80
C ILE A 208 -0.65 22.74 27.02
N LYS A 209 -1.81 23.01 27.64
CA LYS A 209 -2.89 23.77 27.01
C LYS A 209 -2.47 25.18 26.62
N ILE A 210 -1.64 25.86 27.41
CA ILE A 210 -1.09 27.17 27.04
C ILE A 210 -0.25 27.05 25.77
N THR A 211 0.68 26.08 25.73
CA THR A 211 1.53 25.83 24.56
C THR A 211 0.69 25.51 23.31
N LEU A 212 -0.27 24.60 23.43
CA LEU A 212 -1.15 24.20 22.32
C LEU A 212 -2.03 25.36 21.81
N ASN A 213 -2.51 26.25 22.68
CA ASN A 213 -3.28 27.40 22.23
C ASN A 213 -2.44 28.42 21.43
N ASN A 214 -1.12 28.43 21.59
CA ASN A 214 -0.23 29.27 20.79
C ASN A 214 -0.02 28.72 19.37
N LEU A 215 -0.49 27.50 19.07
CA LEU A 215 -0.40 26.86 17.75
C LEU A 215 -1.62 27.13 16.86
N LYS A 216 -2.66 27.78 17.40
CA LYS A 216 -3.87 28.18 16.67
C LYS A 216 -3.64 29.28 15.65
#